data_AF-A0A6V7WM20-F1
#
_entry.id   AF-A0A6V7WM20-F1
#
_cell.length_a   1.000
_cell.length_b   1.000
_cell.length_c   1.000
_cell.angle_alpha   90.00
_cell.angle_beta   90.00
_cell.angle_gamma   90.00
#
_symmetry.space_group_name_H-M   'P 1'
#
loop_
_entity.id
_entity.type
_entity.pdbx_description
1 polymer ?
#
loop_
_entity_poly.entity_id
_entity_poly.type
_entity_poly.pdbx_seq_one_letter_code
_entity_poly.pdbx_strand_id
1 'polypeptide(L)'
;MSTPVEELCSGFPDAFARYLNYCKGLSFEEEPDYDYLRQLFKQLFSRQGFAYDYVFDWNQLILAKNRQHLPPPASWIDSCGYGWFFQSNSYCSSSWRSSTIQSSYPQPWNAQCPYNYE
;
A
#
# COMPACT_ATOMS: atom_id res chain seq x y z
N MET A 1 14.71 20.61 33.89
CA MET A 1 13.67 21.24 33.04
C MET A 1 12.72 20.16 32.61
N SER A 2 11.47 20.20 33.06
CA SER A 2 10.42 19.28 32.59
C SER A 2 9.54 20.07 31.64
N THR A 3 9.44 19.64 30.38
CA THR A 3 8.51 20.26 29.43
C THR A 3 7.08 19.85 29.78
N PRO A 4 6.12 20.78 29.87
CA PRO A 4 4.72 20.45 30.08
C PRO A 4 4.14 19.73 28.86
N VAL A 5 3.15 18.87 29.08
CA VAL A 5 2.55 18.04 28.02
C VAL A 5 1.87 18.92 26.96
N GLU A 6 1.30 20.04 27.40
CA GLU A 6 0.61 21.02 26.57
C GLU A 6 1.57 21.69 25.57
N GLU A 7 2.80 21.97 25.99
CA GLU A 7 3.82 22.57 25.12
C GLU A 7 4.36 21.53 24.13
N LEU A 8 4.58 20.29 24.57
CA LEU A 8 5.02 19.19 23.72
C LEU A 8 4.00 18.84 22.64
N CYS A 9 2.71 18.86 22.97
CA CYS A 9 1.63 18.53 22.05
C CYS A 9 1.04 19.75 21.32
N SER A 10 1.67 20.93 21.44
CA SER A 10 1.22 22.12 20.75
C SER A 10 1.23 21.92 19.22
N GLY A 11 0.12 22.25 18.56
CA GLY A 11 -0.05 22.07 17.11
C GLY A 11 -0.47 20.66 16.66
N PHE A 12 -0.54 19.69 17.57
CA PHE A 12 -1.04 18.34 17.30
C PHE A 12 -2.46 18.12 17.83
N PRO A 13 -3.15 17.04 17.42
CA PRO A 13 -4.45 16.72 17.98
C PRO A 13 -4.43 16.45 19.48
N ASP A 14 -5.45 16.92 20.19
CA ASP A 14 -5.62 16.80 21.65
C ASP A 14 -5.58 15.34 22.17
N ALA A 15 -5.85 14.36 21.31
CA ALA A 15 -5.69 12.94 21.62
C ALA A 15 -4.28 12.60 22.15
N PHE A 16 -3.23 13.24 21.63
CA PHE A 16 -1.85 12.98 22.08
C PHE A 16 -1.61 13.50 23.50
N ALA A 17 -2.09 14.70 23.82
CA ALA A 17 -1.98 15.28 25.16
C ALA A 17 -2.73 14.45 26.19
N ARG A 18 -3.98 14.03 25.87
CA ARG A 18 -4.78 13.15 26.73
C ARG A 18 -4.10 11.80 27.00
N TYR A 19 -3.50 11.19 25.97
CA TYR A 19 -2.75 9.94 26.13
C TYR A 19 -1.57 10.10 27.10
N LEU A 20 -0.76 11.16 26.93
CA LEU A 20 0.40 11.39 27.79
C LEU A 20 0.02 11.74 29.21
N ASN A 21 -1.04 12.53 29.41
CA ASN A 21 -1.56 12.84 30.73
C ASN A 21 -2.12 11.59 31.43
N TYR A 22 -2.77 10.69 30.69
CA TYR A 22 -3.19 9.39 31.21
C TYR A 22 -1.99 8.54 31.66
N CYS A 23 -0.97 8.38 30.82
CA CYS A 23 0.26 7.65 31.16
C CYS A 23 0.99 8.21 32.39
N LYS A 24 0.97 9.53 32.59
CA LYS A 24 1.59 10.18 33.76
C LYS A 24 0.76 10.05 35.04
N GLY A 25 -0.56 9.87 34.91
CA GLY A 25 -1.49 9.77 36.04
C GLY A 25 -1.67 8.35 36.58
N LEU A 26 -1.20 7.34 35.85
CA LEU A 26 -1.26 5.93 36.25
C LEU A 26 -0.44 5.67 37.52
N SER A 27 -1.07 4.99 38.48
CA SER A 27 -0.37 4.49 39.66
C SER A 27 0.52 3.30 39.31
N PHE A 28 1.53 3.01 40.13
CA PHE A 28 2.47 1.91 39.87
C PHE A 28 1.80 0.52 39.78
N GLU A 29 0.75 0.30 40.56
CA GLU A 29 0.01 -0.97 40.63
C GLU A 29 -1.27 -0.95 39.77
N GLU A 30 -1.56 0.16 39.10
CA GLU A 30 -2.79 0.32 38.32
C GLU A 30 -2.62 -0.27 36.92
N GLU A 31 -3.60 -1.08 36.51
CA GLU A 31 -3.62 -1.64 35.16
C GLU A 31 -4.16 -0.59 34.17
N PRO A 32 -3.40 -0.25 33.11
CA PRO A 32 -3.85 0.70 32.11
C PRO A 32 -5.00 0.16 31.26
N ASP A 33 -6.02 0.99 31.06
CA ASP A 33 -7.15 0.71 30.15
C ASP A 33 -6.70 0.90 28.69
N TYR A 34 -6.18 -0.19 28.11
CA TYR A 34 -5.75 -0.21 26.72
C TYR A 34 -6.88 0.02 25.72
N ASP A 35 -8.12 -0.35 26.06
CA ASP A 35 -9.26 -0.19 25.16
C ASP A 35 -9.62 1.28 25.01
N TYR A 36 -9.62 2.04 26.11
CA TYR A 36 -9.76 3.49 26.09
C TYR A 36 -8.69 4.16 25.24
N LEU A 37 -7.41 3.81 25.46
CA LEU A 37 -6.29 4.43 24.73
C LEU A 37 -6.36 4.13 23.22
N ARG A 38 -6.73 2.90 22.84
CA ARG A 38 -6.93 2.54 21.43
C ARG A 38 -8.11 3.30 20.83
N GLN A 39 -9.21 3.44 21.58
CA GLN A 39 -10.39 4.17 21.10
C GLN A 39 -10.10 5.64 20.84
N LEU A 40 -9.27 6.28 21.66
CA LEU A 40 -8.87 7.68 21.50
C LEU A 40 -8.29 7.96 20.10
N PHE A 41 -7.35 7.14 19.66
CA PHE A 41 -6.74 7.27 18.33
C PHE A 41 -7.64 6.77 17.20
N LYS A 42 -8.45 5.73 17.43
CA LYS A 42 -9.45 5.29 16.44
C LYS A 42 -10.47 6.40 16.12
N GLN A 43 -10.98 7.07 17.15
CA GLN A 43 -11.90 8.19 16.97
C GLN A 43 -11.22 9.35 16.23
N LEU A 44 -9.98 9.66 16.58
CA LEU A 44 -9.19 10.66 15.86
C LEU A 44 -9.05 10.31 14.37
N PHE A 45 -8.69 9.06 14.08
CA PHE A 45 -8.49 8.53 12.74
C PHE A 45 -9.76 8.61 11.90
N SER A 46 -10.90 8.19 12.46
CA SER A 46 -12.21 8.30 11.80
C SER A 46 -12.62 9.75 11.55
N ARG A 47 -12.35 10.67 12.48
CA ARG A 47 -12.67 12.11 12.33
C ARG A 47 -11.84 12.79 11.23
N GLN A 48 -10.62 12.31 10.98
CA GLN A 48 -9.78 12.80 9.88
C GLN A 48 -10.15 12.17 8.53
N GLY A 49 -11.07 11.19 8.51
CA GLY A 49 -11.57 10.57 7.29
C GLY A 49 -10.61 9.55 6.67
N PHE A 50 -9.65 9.04 7.45
CA PHE A 50 -8.73 8.03 6.94
C PHE A 50 -9.39 6.65 6.83
N ALA A 51 -8.96 5.90 5.83
CA ALA A 51 -9.37 4.51 5.61
C ALA A 51 -8.36 3.55 6.23
N TYR A 52 -8.85 2.46 6.81
CA TYR A 52 -8.00 1.43 7.41
C TYR A 52 -7.57 0.41 6.34
N ASP A 53 -6.72 0.86 5.41
CA ASP A 53 -6.26 0.13 4.22
C ASP A 53 -4.87 -0.52 4.37
N TYR A 54 -4.25 -0.39 5.55
CA TYR A 54 -2.88 -0.82 5.84
C TYR A 54 -1.83 -0.19 4.91
N VAL A 55 -2.14 0.95 4.28
CA VAL A 55 -1.20 1.71 3.44
C VAL A 55 -0.50 2.77 4.30
N PHE A 56 0.76 2.51 4.62
CA PHE A 56 1.60 3.43 5.38
C PHE A 56 2.54 4.23 4.45
N ASP A 57 3.18 5.26 4.99
CA ASP A 57 4.08 6.14 4.22
C ASP A 57 5.23 5.37 3.54
N TRP A 58 5.75 4.31 4.18
CA TRP A 58 6.79 3.46 3.58
C TRP A 58 6.28 2.60 2.41
N ASN A 59 4.97 2.28 2.36
CA ASN A 59 4.38 1.56 1.22
C ASN A 59 4.36 2.45 -0.04
N GLN A 60 4.17 3.76 0.15
CA GLN A 60 4.17 4.73 -0.95
C GLN A 60 5.54 4.90 -1.59
N LEU A 61 6.62 4.74 -0.81
CA LEU A 61 7.99 4.78 -1.33
C LEU A 61 8.28 3.62 -2.28
N ILE A 62 7.72 2.43 -2.01
CA ILE A 62 7.86 1.26 -2.89
C ILE A 62 7.09 1.47 -4.19
N LEU A 63 5.86 1.99 -4.11
CA LEU A 63 5.06 2.31 -5.29
C LEU A 63 5.71 3.40 -6.15
N ALA A 64 6.27 4.45 -5.53
CA ALA A 64 7.00 5.50 -6.25
C ALA A 64 8.26 4.97 -6.95
N LYS A 65 9.01 4.07 -6.30
CA LYS A 65 10.18 3.40 -6.91
C LYS A 65 9.79 2.49 -8.07
N ASN A 66 8.68 1.77 -7.95
CA ASN A 66 8.18 0.89 -9.00
C ASN A 66 7.59 1.65 -10.20
N ARG A 67 7.06 2.87 -10.00
CA ARG A 67 6.60 3.75 -11.11
C ARG A 67 7.71 4.18 -12.05
N GLN A 68 8.97 4.21 -11.62
CA GLN A 68 10.10 4.54 -12.49
C GLN A 68 10.46 3.41 -13.46
N HIS A 69 10.02 2.19 -13.19
CA HIS A 69 10.24 1.02 -14.04
C HIS A 69 9.02 0.63 -14.88
N LEU A 70 7.87 1.32 -14.75
CA LEU A 70 6.79 1.10 -15.71
C LEU A 70 7.24 1.66 -17.07
N PRO A 71 7.22 0.86 -18.15
CA PRO A 71 7.36 1.43 -19.48
C PRO A 71 6.24 2.47 -19.67
N PRO A 72 6.51 3.60 -20.33
CA PRO A 72 5.47 4.58 -20.62
C PRO A 72 4.29 3.89 -21.30
N PRO A 73 3.03 4.27 -21.00
CA PRO A 73 1.89 3.75 -21.74
C PRO A 73 2.17 3.97 -23.22
N ALA A 74 2.15 2.88 -23.99
CA ALA A 74 2.65 2.82 -25.35
C ALA A 74 2.03 3.94 -26.21
N SER A 75 2.74 5.05 -26.35
CA SER A 75 2.37 6.17 -27.23
C SER A 75 2.97 6.00 -28.64
N TRP A 76 3.24 4.76 -29.05
CA TRP A 76 3.84 4.42 -30.35
C TRP A 76 2.95 3.48 -31.18
N ILE A 77 1.62 3.55 -31.05
CA ILE A 77 0.72 2.88 -32.01
C ILE A 77 0.39 3.77 -33.22
N ASP A 78 0.97 4.96 -33.33
CA ASP A 78 0.83 5.74 -34.56
C ASP A 78 1.94 5.44 -35.56
N SER A 79 1.50 4.74 -36.62
CA SER A 79 2.01 4.74 -37.98
C SER A 79 3.46 4.30 -38.22
N CYS A 80 3.64 3.01 -38.46
CA CYS A 80 4.23 2.50 -39.69
C CYS A 80 3.84 1.03 -39.88
N GLY A 81 3.13 0.73 -40.98
CA GLY A 81 3.21 -0.60 -41.56
C GLY A 81 4.66 -0.94 -41.90
N TYR A 82 4.95 -2.23 -42.08
CA TYR A 82 6.28 -2.85 -42.19
C TYR A 82 6.98 -2.96 -40.81
N GLY A 83 7.15 -4.12 -40.17
CA GLY A 83 7.23 -5.49 -40.65
C GLY A 83 8.56 -6.08 -40.18
N TRP A 84 8.55 -6.94 -39.15
CA TRP A 84 9.71 -7.74 -38.75
C TRP A 84 9.28 -9.09 -38.14
N PHE A 85 9.14 -10.10 -39.01
CA PHE A 85 9.49 -11.52 -38.84
C PHE A 85 8.87 -12.27 -40.04
N PHE A 86 9.48 -13.22 -40.73
CA PHE A 86 10.75 -13.90 -40.60
C PHE A 86 11.00 -14.68 -41.90
N GLN A 87 12.25 -15.10 -42.09
CA GLN A 87 12.74 -15.93 -43.18
C GLN A 87 11.84 -17.16 -43.47
N SER A 88 11.64 -17.39 -44.76
CA SER A 88 11.10 -18.56 -45.47
C SER A 88 11.21 -19.92 -44.76
N ASN A 89 10.12 -20.69 -44.70
CA ASN A 89 9.85 -21.84 -45.60
C ASN A 89 8.47 -22.48 -45.30
N SER A 90 7.95 -23.15 -46.33
CA SER A 90 6.58 -23.63 -46.50
C SER A 90 6.10 -24.77 -45.58
N TYR A 91 4.77 -24.91 -45.52
CA TYR A 91 3.93 -26.03 -45.02
C TYR A 91 3.71 -26.15 -43.50
N CYS A 92 2.51 -25.76 -43.04
CA CYS A 92 1.60 -26.74 -42.46
C CYS A 92 0.16 -26.21 -42.49
N SER A 93 -0.64 -26.85 -43.34
CA SER A 93 -2.10 -26.77 -43.36
C SER A 93 -2.70 -27.28 -42.06
N SER A 94 -3.97 -26.90 -41.87
CA SER A 94 -5.02 -27.67 -41.17
C SER A 94 -5.26 -27.31 -39.69
N SER A 95 -6.28 -26.48 -39.51
CA SER A 95 -7.43 -26.70 -38.62
C SER A 95 -7.14 -27.24 -37.21
N TRP A 96 -7.18 -26.33 -36.23
CA TRP A 96 -7.90 -26.60 -34.98
C TRP A 96 -9.01 -25.57 -34.80
N ARG A 97 -10.22 -26.09 -34.93
CA ARG A 97 -11.50 -25.45 -34.67
C ARG A 97 -11.66 -25.32 -33.16
N SER A 98 -12.18 -24.17 -32.72
CA SER A 98 -12.82 -23.91 -31.42
C SER A 98 -11.97 -24.12 -30.18
N SER A 99 -11.66 -23.01 -29.47
CA SER A 99 -12.12 -22.78 -28.10
C SER A 99 -11.66 -21.41 -27.60
N THR A 100 -12.60 -20.71 -26.98
CA THR A 100 -12.42 -19.59 -26.06
C THR A 100 -11.07 -19.62 -25.34
N ILE A 101 -10.20 -18.65 -25.61
CA ILE A 101 -9.09 -18.35 -24.71
C ILE A 101 -9.42 -17.00 -24.08
N GLN A 102 -9.90 -17.10 -22.84
CA GLN A 102 -9.81 -16.02 -21.86
C GLN A 102 -8.37 -15.49 -21.87
N SER A 103 -8.14 -14.29 -22.37
CA SER A 103 -6.96 -13.53 -21.97
C SER A 103 -7.24 -13.01 -20.57
N SER A 104 -7.01 -13.89 -19.60
CA SER A 104 -6.87 -13.52 -18.21
C SER A 104 -5.73 -12.51 -18.13
N TYR A 105 -6.07 -11.28 -17.75
CA TYR A 105 -5.10 -10.35 -17.19
C TYR A 105 -4.25 -11.11 -16.16
N PRO A 106 -2.91 -11.13 -16.27
CA PRO A 106 -2.08 -11.68 -15.21
C PRO A 106 -2.29 -10.81 -13.96
N GLN A 107 -2.90 -11.41 -12.95
CA GLN A 107 -3.05 -10.85 -11.61
C GLN A 107 -1.63 -10.63 -11.02
N PRO A 108 -1.22 -9.42 -10.64
CA PRO A 108 0.03 -9.21 -9.94
C PRO A 108 -0.18 -9.43 -8.43
N TRP A 109 -0.53 -10.65 -8.02
CA TRP A 109 -0.77 -10.94 -6.58
C TRP A 109 -0.34 -12.34 -6.13
N ASN A 110 0.69 -12.93 -6.76
CA ASN A 110 1.33 -14.15 -6.26
C ASN A 110 2.84 -13.98 -6.03
N ALA A 111 3.26 -12.82 -5.53
CA ALA A 111 4.53 -12.72 -4.83
C ALA A 111 4.24 -12.94 -3.34
N GLN A 112 4.19 -14.20 -2.91
CA GLN A 112 4.40 -14.52 -1.50
C GLN A 112 5.72 -13.86 -1.08
N CYS A 113 5.65 -12.84 -0.22
CA CYS A 113 6.80 -12.37 0.51
C CYS A 113 7.33 -13.55 1.35
N PRO A 114 8.59 -13.98 1.21
CA PRO A 114 9.16 -14.93 2.14
C PRO A 114 9.48 -14.14 3.41
N TYR A 115 8.52 -14.05 4.33
CA TYR A 115 8.86 -13.87 5.73
C TYR A 115 9.37 -15.22 6.23
N ASN A 116 10.68 -15.44 6.08
CA ASN A 116 11.37 -16.41 6.90
C ASN A 116 11.64 -15.73 8.24
N TYR A 117 10.97 -16.25 9.26
CA TYR A 117 11.32 -16.05 10.66
C TYR A 117 12.37 -17.12 10.98
N GLU A 118 13.63 -16.70 11.09
CA GLU A 118 14.64 -17.38 11.93
C GLU A 118 14.90 -16.50 13.15
#